data_AF-A0A5J4R650-F1
#
_entry.id   AF-A0A5J4R650-F1
#
_cell.length_a   1.000
_cell.length_b   1.000
_cell.length_c   1.000
_cell.angle_alpha   90.00
_cell.angle_beta   90.00
_cell.angle_gamma   90.00
#
_symmetry.space_group_name_H-M   'P 1'
#
loop_
_entity.id
_entity.type
_entity.pdbx_description
1 polymer ?
#
loop_
_entity_poly.entity_id
_entity_poly.type
_entity_poly.pdbx_seq_one_letter_code
_entity_poly.pdbx_strand_id
1 'polypeptide(L)'
;MEWFEKLPEQCPPQEATVPNNETFYRIIKGNTVEDNDFLSQREIRGVDLVFHSKEITECIARAVSIYKTVDDATSLLKLPKFKNCEIAKVSLNIDDGLVLKTMRNSHYSWWRSKRFDINKANVYRNE
;
A
#
# COMPACT_ATOMS: atom_id res chain seq x y z
N MET A 1 -14.28 4.44 11.06
CA MET A 1 -12.91 3.89 11.12
C MET A 1 -11.95 5.04 11.34
N GLU A 2 -10.92 4.88 12.16
CA GLU A 2 -9.85 5.88 12.28
C GLU A 2 -8.71 5.54 11.34
N TRP A 3 -8.32 6.51 10.51
CA TRP A 3 -7.22 6.38 9.55
C TRP A 3 -5.87 6.60 10.22
N PHE A 4 -4.85 5.86 9.75
CA PHE A 4 -3.48 6.01 10.25
C PHE A 4 -2.90 7.39 9.91
N GLU A 5 -3.08 7.82 8.66
CA GLU A 5 -2.73 9.16 8.19
C GLU A 5 -3.95 10.07 8.09
N LYS A 6 -3.73 11.39 8.13
CA LYS A 6 -4.79 12.37 7.84
C LYS A 6 -5.16 12.31 6.36
N LEU A 7 -6.41 11.96 6.08
CA LEU A 7 -6.95 11.91 4.72
C LEU A 7 -7.71 13.20 4.38
N PRO A 8 -7.74 13.62 3.09
CA PRO A 8 -8.60 14.70 2.65
C PRO A 8 -10.09 14.33 2.74
N GLU A 9 -10.97 15.31 2.57
CA GLU A 9 -12.41 15.03 2.46
C GLU A 9 -12.68 14.08 1.29
N GLN A 10 -13.70 13.21 1.46
CA GLN A 10 -14.09 12.19 0.47
C GLN A 10 -13.00 11.16 0.16
N CYS A 11 -12.07 10.97 1.10
CA CYS A 11 -11.04 9.93 1.02
C CYS A 11 -11.14 8.99 2.23
N PRO A 12 -11.18 7.66 2.04
CA PRO A 12 -11.10 6.92 0.76
C PRO A 12 -12.30 7.16 -0.18
N PRO A 13 -12.17 6.88 -1.49
CA PRO A 13 -13.29 6.97 -2.43
C PRO A 13 -14.43 6.04 -2.03
N GLN A 14 -15.66 6.39 -2.39
CA GLN A 14 -16.86 5.61 -2.03
C GLN A 14 -16.82 4.19 -2.61
N GLU A 15 -16.12 3.99 -3.71
CA GLU A 15 -15.94 2.70 -4.39
C GLU A 15 -14.92 1.80 -3.69
N ALA A 16 -14.17 2.31 -2.69
CA ALA A 16 -13.23 1.50 -1.94
C ALA A 16 -13.97 0.47 -1.08
N THR A 17 -13.44 -0.75 -1.04
CA THR A 17 -14.09 -1.90 -0.39
C THR A 17 -13.35 -2.29 0.88
N VAL A 18 -14.10 -2.85 1.83
CA VAL A 18 -13.56 -3.46 3.04
C VAL A 18 -12.93 -4.80 2.66
N PRO A 19 -11.62 -5.03 2.87
CA PRO A 19 -11.01 -6.33 2.66
C PRO A 19 -11.51 -7.32 3.72
N ASN A 20 -11.72 -8.59 3.35
CA ASN A 20 -12.17 -9.63 4.28
C ASN A 20 -11.29 -10.88 4.18
N ASN A 21 -10.30 -10.98 5.08
CA ASN A 21 -9.28 -12.03 5.08
C ASN A 21 -8.55 -12.15 3.73
N GLU A 22 -8.28 -11.00 3.11
CA GLU A 22 -7.63 -10.92 1.81
C GLU A 22 -6.12 -10.79 1.93
N THR A 23 -5.40 -11.51 1.07
CA THR A 23 -3.95 -11.38 0.95
C THR A 23 -3.57 -10.38 -0.14
N PHE A 24 -2.56 -9.57 0.16
CA PHE A 24 -1.88 -8.66 -0.77
C PHE A 24 -0.37 -8.75 -0.59
N TYR A 25 0.36 -8.09 -1.49
CA TYR A 25 1.82 -8.03 -1.52
C TYR A 25 2.29 -6.57 -1.53
N ARG A 26 3.32 -6.27 -0.75
CA ARG A 26 3.89 -4.93 -0.60
C ARG A 26 5.40 -5.00 -0.82
N ILE A 27 5.96 -4.04 -1.55
CA ILE A 27 7.41 -3.86 -1.61
C ILE A 27 7.85 -3.19 -0.31
N ILE A 28 8.80 -3.81 0.40
CA ILE A 28 9.40 -3.33 1.65
C ILE A 28 10.86 -2.97 1.44
N LYS A 29 11.39 -2.03 2.23
CA LYS A 29 12.82 -1.68 2.18
C LYS A 29 13.61 -2.61 3.09
N GLY A 30 14.72 -3.15 2.58
CA GLY A 30 15.52 -4.12 3.34
C GLY A 30 14.87 -5.49 3.41
N ASN A 31 15.20 -6.25 4.45
CA ASN A 31 14.85 -7.66 4.62
C ASN A 31 13.98 -7.94 5.86
N THR A 32 13.43 -6.89 6.46
CA THR A 32 12.52 -6.95 7.61
C THR A 32 11.35 -6.02 7.37
N VAL A 33 10.17 -6.38 7.85
CA VAL A 33 8.98 -5.55 7.74
C VAL A 33 8.99 -4.49 8.83
N GLU A 34 8.91 -3.22 8.46
CA GLU A 34 8.89 -2.08 9.37
C GLU A 34 7.65 -1.20 9.17
N ASP A 35 7.24 -0.43 10.19
CA ASP A 35 6.06 0.44 10.08
C ASP A 35 6.21 1.47 8.94
N ASN A 36 7.45 1.90 8.68
CA ASN A 36 7.79 2.82 7.61
C ASN A 36 7.50 2.26 6.21
N ASP A 37 7.41 0.94 6.04
CA ASP A 37 7.03 0.32 4.77
C ASP A 37 5.56 0.57 4.40
N PHE A 38 4.74 0.94 5.38
CA PHE A 38 3.31 1.17 5.26
C PHE A 38 2.94 2.65 5.33
N LEU A 39 3.90 3.55 5.10
CA LEU A 39 3.63 4.97 4.89
C LEU A 39 3.26 5.25 3.43
N SER A 40 2.39 6.23 3.23
CA SER A 40 2.00 6.71 1.91
C SER A 40 3.16 7.44 1.23
N GLN A 41 3.09 7.56 -0.10
CA GLN A 41 4.08 8.38 -0.83
C GLN A 41 4.01 9.84 -0.39
N ARG A 42 2.83 10.32 -0.03
CA ARG A 42 2.65 11.68 0.47
C ARG A 42 3.34 11.90 1.82
N GLU A 43 3.25 10.95 2.74
CA GLU A 43 3.95 11.04 4.02
C GLU A 43 5.47 10.98 3.84
N ILE A 44 5.96 10.05 3.01
CA ILE A 44 7.40 9.87 2.78
C ILE A 44 8.04 11.08 2.09
N ARG A 45 7.33 11.72 1.16
CA ARG A 45 7.89 12.75 0.26
C ARG A 45 7.41 14.17 0.55
N GLY A 46 6.47 14.35 1.48
CA GLY A 46 5.91 15.64 1.86
C GLY A 46 4.93 16.24 0.85
N VAL A 47 4.35 17.37 1.22
CA VAL A 47 3.31 18.09 0.44
C VAL A 47 3.83 18.75 -0.83
N ASP A 48 5.12 19.06 -0.90
CA ASP A 48 5.74 19.77 -2.04
C ASP A 48 5.88 18.89 -3.29
N LEU A 49 5.74 17.56 -3.14
CA LEU A 49 5.76 16.68 -4.29
C LEU A 49 4.48 16.84 -5.12
N VAL A 50 4.66 17.27 -6.36
CA VAL A 50 3.59 17.34 -7.35
C VAL A 50 3.54 16.04 -8.14
N PHE A 51 2.39 15.37 -8.14
CA PHE A 51 2.13 14.23 -9.02
C PHE A 51 1.55 14.74 -10.34
N HIS A 52 2.26 14.54 -11.44
CA HIS A 52 1.83 15.01 -12.76
C HIS A 52 0.83 14.08 -13.47
N SER A 53 0.61 12.87 -12.94
CA SER A 53 -0.37 11.94 -13.48
C SER A 53 -1.78 12.31 -13.01
N LYS A 54 -2.72 12.43 -13.95
CA LYS A 54 -4.15 12.63 -13.65
C LYS A 54 -4.76 11.48 -12.84
N GLU A 55 -4.16 10.30 -12.88
CA GLU A 55 -4.59 9.12 -12.13
C GLU A 55 -4.19 9.19 -10.65
N ILE A 56 -3.23 10.06 -10.28
CA ILE A 56 -2.76 10.21 -8.90
C ILE A 56 -3.37 11.48 -8.30
N THR A 57 -4.51 11.30 -7.62
CA THR A 57 -5.10 12.35 -6.78
C THR A 57 -4.41 12.40 -5.42
N GLU A 58 -4.66 13.47 -4.63
CA GLU A 58 -4.15 13.54 -3.26
C GLU A 58 -4.65 12.36 -2.40
N CYS A 59 -5.88 11.90 -2.60
CA CYS A 59 -6.39 10.73 -1.90
C CYS A 59 -5.60 9.46 -2.24
N ILE A 60 -5.24 9.24 -3.51
CA ILE A 60 -4.42 8.11 -3.96
C ILE A 60 -2.98 8.25 -3.45
N ALA A 61 -2.43 9.47 -3.43
CA ALA A 61 -1.08 9.73 -2.91
C ALA A 61 -0.96 9.42 -1.40
N ARG A 62 -2.07 9.50 -0.66
CA ARG A 62 -2.22 9.14 0.76
C ARG A 62 -2.46 7.64 0.99
N ALA A 63 -2.58 6.84 -0.07
CA ALA A 63 -2.75 5.40 0.04
C ALA A 63 -1.39 4.68 0.03
N VAL A 64 -1.37 3.49 0.62
CA VAL A 64 -0.27 2.54 0.54
C VAL A 64 -0.49 1.65 -0.69
N SER A 65 0.46 1.66 -1.62
CA SER A 65 0.45 0.74 -2.78
C SER A 65 0.63 -0.71 -2.36
N ILE A 66 -0.35 -1.56 -2.63
CA ILE A 66 -0.26 -3.01 -2.46
C ILE A 66 -0.69 -3.72 -3.74
N TYR A 67 -0.38 -5.01 -3.89
CA TYR A 67 -0.61 -5.78 -5.10
C TYR A 67 -1.39 -7.05 -4.79
N LYS A 68 -2.34 -7.44 -5.65
CA LYS A 68 -3.09 -8.68 -5.47
C LYS A 68 -2.28 -9.91 -5.85
N THR A 69 -1.31 -9.79 -6.76
CA THR A 69 -0.43 -10.88 -7.18
C THR A 69 1.02 -10.60 -6.79
N VAL A 70 1.74 -11.66 -6.45
CA VAL A 70 3.17 -11.56 -6.12
C VAL A 70 4.01 -11.27 -7.36
N ASP A 71 3.61 -11.76 -8.53
CA ASP A 71 4.33 -11.58 -9.79
C ASP A 71 4.40 -10.10 -10.19
N ASP A 72 3.28 -9.37 -10.06
CA ASP A 72 3.26 -7.94 -10.34
C ASP A 72 4.16 -7.18 -9.35
N ALA A 73 4.10 -7.51 -8.06
CA ALA A 73 4.95 -6.89 -7.05
C ALA A 73 6.44 -7.16 -7.31
N THR A 74 6.77 -8.41 -7.63
CA THR A 74 8.15 -8.86 -7.91
C THR A 74 8.69 -8.26 -9.20
N SER A 75 7.84 -8.07 -10.21
CA SER A 75 8.24 -7.44 -11.47
C SER A 75 8.82 -6.04 -11.26
N LEU A 76 8.36 -5.33 -10.23
CA LEU A 76 8.84 -3.99 -9.90
C LEU A 76 10.22 -3.98 -9.27
N LEU A 77 10.65 -5.06 -8.60
CA LEU A 77 12.01 -5.17 -8.05
C LEU A 77 13.11 -5.05 -9.11
N LYS A 78 12.76 -5.23 -10.39
CA LYS A 78 13.66 -5.00 -11.54
C LYS A 78 13.97 -3.51 -11.77
N LEU A 79 13.19 -2.59 -11.20
CA LEU A 79 13.38 -1.16 -11.38
C LEU A 79 14.48 -0.63 -10.44
N PRO A 80 15.36 0.28 -10.89
CA PRO A 80 16.47 0.80 -10.08
C PRO A 80 16.04 1.38 -8.72
N LYS A 81 14.86 2.00 -8.65
CA LYS A 81 14.33 2.60 -7.41
C LYS A 81 13.98 1.58 -6.31
N PHE A 82 13.83 0.30 -6.68
CA PHE A 82 13.49 -0.78 -5.76
C PHE A 82 14.67 -1.75 -5.56
N LYS A 83 15.89 -1.30 -5.86
CA LYS A 83 17.11 -2.05 -5.54
C LYS A 83 17.18 -2.29 -4.03
N ASN A 84 17.53 -3.51 -3.63
CA ASN A 84 17.60 -3.97 -2.23
C ASN A 84 16.26 -3.89 -1.47
N CYS A 85 15.13 -3.89 -2.18
CA CYS A 85 13.82 -4.06 -1.60
C CYS A 85 13.40 -5.53 -1.71
N GLU A 86 12.55 -5.97 -0.79
CA GLU A 86 11.94 -7.30 -0.80
C GLU A 86 10.42 -7.18 -0.91
N ILE A 87 9.73 -8.33 -0.99
CA ILE A 87 8.26 -8.39 -0.95
C ILE A 87 7.83 -8.84 0.44
N ALA A 88 6.82 -8.19 1.00
CA ALA A 88 6.05 -8.69 2.13
C ALA A 88 4.69 -9.20 1.66
N LYS A 89 4.23 -10.31 2.24
CA LYS A 89 2.85 -10.76 2.19
C LYS A 89 2.09 -10.11 3.33
N VAL A 90 0.94 -9.51 3.05
CA VAL A 90 0.12 -8.76 3.99
C VAL A 90 -1.29 -9.35 4.00
N SER A 91 -1.78 -9.75 5.17
CA SER A 91 -3.15 -10.22 5.35
C SER A 91 -4.02 -9.13 5.94
N LEU A 92 -5.07 -8.72 5.22
CA LEU A 92 -5.98 -7.63 5.59
C LEU A 92 -7.37 -8.17 5.92
N ASN A 93 -7.90 -7.74 7.06
CA ASN A 93 -9.23 -8.04 7.56
C ASN A 93 -10.10 -6.77 7.57
N ILE A 94 -11.35 -6.94 8.00
CA ILE A 94 -12.38 -5.89 7.94
C ILE A 94 -12.04 -4.61 8.71
N ASP A 95 -11.13 -4.70 9.68
CA ASP A 95 -10.68 -3.57 10.52
C ASP A 95 -9.42 -2.88 10.00
N ASP A 96 -8.74 -3.43 8.99
CA ASP A 96 -7.38 -3.00 8.61
C ASP A 96 -7.36 -1.85 7.59
N GLY A 97 -8.54 -1.41 7.12
CA GLY A 97 -8.64 -0.27 6.21
C GLY A 97 -9.63 -0.51 5.07
N LEU A 98 -9.49 0.30 4.01
CA LEU A 98 -10.21 0.11 2.75
C LEU A 98 -9.23 -0.02 1.60
N VAL A 99 -9.58 -0.82 0.60
CA VAL A 99 -8.78 -1.06 -0.60
C VAL A 99 -9.55 -0.67 -1.85
N LEU A 100 -8.86 -0.14 -2.86
CA LEU A 100 -9.42 0.13 -4.17
C LEU A 100 -8.45 -0.30 -5.25
N LYS A 101 -8.91 -1.10 -6.23
CA LYS A 101 -8.11 -1.43 -7.40
C LYS A 101 -7.85 -0.15 -8.18
N THR A 102 -6.59 0.18 -8.35
CA THR A 102 -6.13 1.45 -8.94
C THR A 102 -4.92 1.18 -9.80
N MET A 103 -4.60 2.06 -10.74
CA MET A 103 -3.52 1.84 -11.70
C MET A 103 -3.72 0.52 -12.47
N ARG A 104 -2.65 0.06 -13.15
CA ARG A 104 -2.69 -1.14 -13.98
C ARG A 104 -2.44 -2.42 -13.17
N ASN A 105 -2.67 -3.56 -13.82
CA ASN A 105 -2.41 -4.91 -13.32
C ASN A 105 -3.15 -5.20 -12.00
N SER A 106 -2.46 -5.78 -11.02
CA SER A 106 -2.99 -6.10 -9.69
C SER A 106 -2.76 -5.02 -8.63
N HIS A 107 -2.45 -3.76 -9.00
CA HIS A 107 -2.24 -2.70 -8.02
C HIS A 107 -3.55 -2.29 -7.31
N TYR A 108 -3.43 -2.04 -6.00
CA TYR A 108 -4.46 -1.51 -5.13
C TYR A 108 -3.90 -0.36 -4.31
N SER A 109 -4.75 0.64 -4.10
CA SER A 109 -4.54 1.70 -3.13
C SER A 109 -5.19 1.25 -1.83
N TRP A 110 -4.42 1.19 -0.74
CA TRP A 110 -4.91 0.81 0.58
C TRP A 110 -4.79 1.97 1.56
N TRP A 111 -5.91 2.40 2.11
CA TRP A 111 -5.97 3.36 3.19
C TRP A 111 -5.98 2.62 4.51
N ARG A 112 -4.80 2.51 5.11
CA ARG A 112 -4.54 1.81 6.37
C ARG A 112 -5.30 2.47 7.52
N SER A 113 -5.99 1.66 8.31
CA SER A 113 -6.57 2.11 9.58
C SER A 113 -5.52 2.10 10.69
N LYS A 114 -5.77 2.82 11.79
CA LYS A 114 -4.94 2.72 13.00
C LYS A 114 -4.96 1.33 13.65
N ARG A 115 -5.90 0.46 13.26
CA ARG A 115 -6.05 -0.89 13.82
C ARG A 115 -5.20 -1.94 13.11
N PHE A 116 -4.57 -1.60 11.98
CA PHE A 116 -3.67 -2.52 11.31
C PHE A 116 -2.45 -2.85 12.17
N ASP A 117 -2.32 -4.14 12.48
CA ASP A 117 -1.19 -4.72 13.18
C ASP A 117 -0.13 -5.18 12.16
N ILE A 118 1.08 -4.62 12.28
CA ILE A 118 2.21 -4.92 11.41
C ILE A 118 2.61 -6.41 11.44
N ASN A 119 2.33 -7.14 12.52
CA ASN A 119 2.61 -8.58 12.61
C ASN A 119 1.79 -9.41 11.62
N LYS A 120 0.76 -8.81 10.99
CA LYS A 120 0.02 -9.42 9.87
C LYS A 120 0.77 -9.35 8.54
N ALA A 121 1.94 -8.72 8.52
CA ALA A 121 2.83 -8.64 7.36
C ALA A 121 4.13 -9.40 7.63
N ASN A 122 4.53 -10.23 6.68
CA ASN A 122 5.73 -11.06 6.77
C ASN A 122 6.50 -11.03 5.46
N VAL A 123 7.83 -11.06 5.54
CA VAL A 123 8.69 -11.16 4.35
C VAL A 123 8.28 -12.40 3.56
N TYR A 124 7.97 -12.21 2.28
CA TYR A 124 7.62 -13.27 1.37
C TYR A 124 8.90 -13.90 0.83
N ARG A 125 9.09 -15.18 1.14
CA ARG A 125 10.16 -16.02 0.57
C ARG A 125 9.48 -17.02 -0.37
N ASN A 126 9.93 -17.08 -1.62
CA ASN A 126 9.56 -18.16 -2.53
C ASN A 126 10.10 -19.46 -1.92
N GLU A 127 9.20 -20.30 -1.39
CA GLU A 127 9.49 -21.69 -1.08
C GLU A 127 9.39 -22.56 -2.33
#